data_AF-A0A4R2BKH5-F1
#
_entry.id   AF-A0A4R2BKH5-F1
#
_cell.length_a   1.000
_cell.length_b   1.000
_cell.length_c   1.000
_cell.angle_alpha   90.00
_cell.angle_beta   90.00
_cell.angle_gamma   90.00
#
_symmetry.space_group_name_H-M   'P 1'
#
loop_
_entity.id
_entity.type
_entity.pdbx_description
1 polymer ?
#
loop_
_entity_poly.entity_id
_entity_poly.type
_entity_poly.pdbx_seq_one_letter_code
_entity_poly.pdbx_strand_id
1 'polypeptide(L)' 'MLTLKRYFLKDNERYAMEEIILTYNSELSREEVYKMDDKELITMYKTCKNEDCIASSY' A
#
# COMPACT_ATOMS: atom_id res chain seq x y z
N MET A 1 15.90 0.61 -23.49
CA MET A 1 14.44 0.80 -23.46
C MET A 1 13.98 0.67 -22.01
N LEU A 2 13.78 1.80 -21.33
CA LEU A 2 13.28 1.79 -19.94
C LEU A 2 11.78 1.47 -19.98
N THR A 3 11.40 0.27 -19.58
CA THR A 3 10.00 -0.10 -19.38
C THR A 3 9.49 0.65 -18.15
N LEU A 4 8.88 1.81 -18.37
CA LEU A 4 8.11 2.50 -17.35
C LEU A 4 6.88 1.64 -17.05
N LYS A 5 6.97 0.81 -16.00
CA LYS A 5 5.80 0.11 -15.46
C LYS A 5 4.86 1.18 -14.92
N ARG A 6 3.85 1.55 -15.72
CA ARG A 6 2.69 2.29 -15.26
C ARG A 6 1.87 1.33 -14.42
N TYR A 7 1.98 1.47 -13.11
CA TYR A 7 1.11 0.78 -12.17
C TYR A 7 -0.21 1.55 -12.16
N PHE A 8 -1.19 1.05 -12.89
CA PHE A 8 -2.58 1.42 -12.70
C PHE A 8 -3.20 0.30 -11.89
N LEU A 9 -3.53 0.58 -10.63
CA LEU A 9 -4.36 -0.32 -9.86
C LEU A 9 -5.78 -0.24 -10.39
N LYS A 10 -6.47 -1.37 -10.42
CA LYS A 10 -7.92 -1.34 -10.58
C LYS A 10 -8.55 -0.85 -9.28
N ASP A 11 -9.72 -0.21 -9.35
CA ASP A 11 -10.40 0.36 -8.18
C ASP A 11 -10.57 -0.65 -7.03
N ASN A 12 -10.83 -1.91 -7.35
CA ASN A 12 -10.94 -2.98 -6.35
C ASN A 12 -9.59 -3.35 -5.70
N GLU A 13 -8.50 -3.35 -6.47
CA GLU A 13 -7.15 -3.60 -5.95
C GLU A 13 -6.69 -2.43 -5.08
N ARG A 14 -7.01 -1.21 -5.50
CA ARG A 14 -6.74 0.00 -4.75
C ARG A 14 -7.47 -0.02 -3.41
N TYR A 15 -8.78 -0.23 -3.41
CA TYR A 15 -9.57 -0.29 -2.18
C TYR A 15 -9.06 -1.35 -1.20
N ALA A 16 -8.71 -2.55 -1.69
CA ALA A 16 -8.14 -3.60 -0.86
C ALA A 16 -6.77 -3.22 -0.26
N MET A 17 -5.91 -2.54 -1.02
CA MET A 17 -4.63 -2.05 -0.50
C MET A 17 -4.81 -0.94 0.53
N GLU A 18 -5.74 0.00 0.29
CA GLU A 18 -6.07 1.08 1.22
C GLU A 18 -6.54 0.54 2.57
N GLU A 19 -7.44 -0.46 2.58
CA GLU A 19 -7.90 -1.09 3.82
C GLU A 19 -6.77 -1.79 4.58
N ILE A 20 -5.87 -2.47 3.88
CA ILE A 20 -4.72 -3.11 4.52
C ILE A 20 -3.80 -2.04 5.12
N ILE A 21 -3.43 -1.00 4.37
CA ILE A 21 -2.57 0.07 4.89
C ILE A 21 -3.20 0.72 6.13
N LEU A 22 -4.51 0.99 6.12
CA LEU A 22 -5.21 1.56 7.26
C LEU A 22 -5.31 0.60 8.46
N THR A 23 -5.34 -0.70 8.21
CA THR A 23 -5.37 -1.72 9.28
C THR A 23 -4.01 -1.85 9.97
N TYR A 24 -2.93 -1.78 9.19
CA TYR A 24 -1.57 -2.00 9.68
C TYR A 24 -0.84 -0.74 10.10
N ASN A 25 -1.23 0.42 9.58
CA ASN A 25 -0.61 1.70 9.88
C ASN A 25 -1.63 2.62 10.55
N SER A 26 -1.69 2.55 11.88
CA SER A 26 -2.61 3.33 12.70
C SER A 26 -2.28 4.83 12.75
N GLU A 27 -1.11 5.24 12.25
CA GLU A 27 -0.71 6.64 12.21
C GLU A 27 -1.31 7.39 11.01
N LEU A 28 -1.67 6.67 9.95
CA LEU A 28 -2.26 7.25 8.75
C LEU A 28 -3.79 7.36 8.88
N SER A 29 -4.31 8.54 8.56
CA SER A 29 -5.75 8.72 8.45
C SER A 29 -6.28 8.18 7.12
N ARG A 30 -7.57 7.81 7.10
CA ARG A 30 -8.27 7.35 5.88
C ARG A 30 -8.17 8.35 4.74
N GLU A 31 -8.27 9.64 5.06
CA GLU A 31 -8.18 10.72 4.07
C GLU A 31 -6.79 10.86 3.46
N GLU A 32 -5.74 10.59 4.22
CA GLU A 32 -4.37 10.59 3.70
C GLU A 32 -4.15 9.41 2.75
N VAL A 33 -4.61 8.21 3.14
CA VAL A 33 -4.50 7.01 2.31
C VAL A 33 -5.27 7.15 1.00
N TYR A 34 -6.48 7.72 1.01
CA TYR A 34 -7.27 7.93 -0.20
C TYR A 34 -6.70 8.98 -1.15
N LYS A 35 -5.89 9.92 -0.63
CA LYS A 35 -5.19 10.92 -1.45
C LYS A 35 -3.90 10.39 -2.08
N MET A 36 -3.42 9.20 -1.68
CA MET A 36 -2.18 8.64 -2.22
C MET A 36 -2.33 8.22 -3.68
N ASP A 37 -1.25 8.37 -4.43
CA ASP A 37 -1.16 7.81 -5.78
C ASP A 37 -0.96 6.29 -5.73
N ASP A 38 -1.36 5.57 -6.78
CA ASP A 38 -1.21 4.10 -6.86
C ASP A 38 0.22 3.62 -6.56
N LYS A 39 1.23 4.40 -6.96
CA LYS A 39 2.63 4.08 -6.69
C LYS A 39 2.97 4.19 -5.20
N GLU A 40 2.45 5.19 -4.52
CA GLU A 40 2.64 5.40 -3.08
C GLU A 40 1.92 4.30 -2.31
N LEU A 41 0.68 4.01 -2.70
CA LEU A 41 -0.14 2.92 -2.17
C LEU A 41 0.55 1.56 -2.28
N ILE A 42 1.12 1.23 -3.44
CA ILE A 42 1.89 -0.01 -3.62
C ILE A 42 3.14 -0.03 -2.74
N THR A 43 3.81 1.12 -2.58
CA THR A 43 5.04 1.21 -1.78
C THR A 43 4.72 1.00 -0.30
N MET A 44 3.70 1.71 0.22
CA MET A 44 3.20 1.55 1.58
C MET A 44 2.73 0.12 1.83
N TYR A 45 1.92 -0.44 0.94
CA TYR A 45 1.45 -1.83 1.06
C TYR A 45 2.62 -2.83 1.14
N LYS A 46 3.68 -2.64 0.35
CA LYS A 46 4.89 -3.47 0.42
C LYS A 46 5.63 -3.30 1.74
N THR A 47 5.70 -2.07 2.26
CA THR A 47 6.30 -1.79 3.58
C THR A 47 5.50 -2.49 4.68
N CYS A 48 4.16 -2.33 4.71
CA CYS A 48 3.29 -3.03 5.65
C CYS A 48 3.45 -4.55 5.57
N LYS A 49 3.49 -5.12 4.36
CA LYS A 49 3.71 -6.57 4.18
C LYS A 49 5.10 -7.04 4.64
N ASN A 50 6.13 -6.22 4.44
CA ASN A 50 7.48 -6.57 4.88
C ASN A 50 7.62 -6.48 6.41
N GLU A 51 6.99 -5.50 7.05
CA GLU A 51 6.95 -5.38 8.51
C GLU A 51 6.25 -6.58 9.15
N ASP A 52 5.14 -7.05 8.56
CA ASP A 52 4.48 -8.30 8.95
C ASP A 52 5.39 -9.53 8.78
N CYS A 53 6.16 -9.59 7.70
CA CYS A 53 7.14 -10.67 7.49
C CYS A 53 8.28 -10.66 8.53
N ILE A 54 8.66 -9.49 9.04
CA ILE A 54 9.68 -9.37 10.10
C ILE A 54 9.08 -9.73 11.46
N ALA A 55 7.83 -9.34 11.75
CA ALA A 55 7.15 -9.65 12.99
C ALA A 55 6.82 -11.15 13.15
N SER A 56 6.61 -11.88 12.04
CA SER A 56 6.35 -13.33 12.07
C SER A 56 7.62 -14.20 12.18
N SER A 57 8.80 -13.60 12.35
CA SER A 57 10.09 -14.31 12.41
C SER A 57 10.73 -14.37 13.81
N TYR A 58 9.98 -14.04 14.88
CA TYR A 58 10.45 -14.12 16.28
C TYR A 58 9.64 -15.10 17.11
#